data_AF-A0A2D6STE2-F1
#
_entry.id   AF-A0A2D6STE2-F1
#
_cell.length_a   1.000
_cell.length_b   1.000
_cell.length_c   1.000
_cell.angle_alpha   90.00
_cell.angle_beta   90.00
_cell.angle_gamma   90.00
#
_symmetry.space_group_name_H-M   'P 1'
#
loop_
_entity.id
_entity.type
_entity.pdbx_description
1 polymer ?
#
loop_
_entity_poly.entity_id
_entity_poly.type
_entity_poly.pdbx_seq_one_letter_code
_entity_poly.pdbx_strand_id
1 'polypeptide(L)'
;MSTSATATSVSTFDRAAFEDFLASRDEPDWVTESRRIAFDLFEQKLDAPLDPEEWKRVPTRTFRPERFAISMTDEADARFATLMHDRAEFGGIVSHIDGRRDRSNLDPKFAKAGVLFGDLAELIREHGDVLRAHLMTRAVSADADRFSAWHAAFWTGGTVLYVPRGVELDAPLYSLIGLCNAGTADLSHTLVILEAGASATLLEETASATPEDPGLHVGAVELLVHQGARL
;
A
#
# COMPACT_ATOMS: atom_id res chain seq x y z
N MET A 1 37.80 24.43 17.92
CA MET A 1 37.58 23.36 16.93
C MET A 1 36.54 22.43 17.52
N SER A 2 35.26 22.68 17.26
CA SER A 2 34.17 21.81 17.73
C SER A 2 34.09 20.61 16.82
N THR A 3 34.43 19.45 17.36
CA THR A 3 34.23 18.14 16.75
C THR A 3 32.74 17.93 16.58
N SER A 4 32.27 17.97 15.34
CA SER A 4 30.91 17.61 14.97
C SER A 4 30.74 16.11 15.24
N ALA A 5 29.98 15.75 16.26
CA ALA A 5 29.51 14.40 16.44
C ALA A 5 28.56 14.10 15.28
N THR A 6 28.96 13.18 14.39
CA THR A 6 28.10 12.61 13.37
C THR A 6 26.98 11.88 14.10
N ALA A 7 25.80 12.49 14.17
CA ALA A 7 24.61 11.80 14.64
C ALA A 7 24.32 10.71 13.61
N THR A 8 24.64 9.45 13.96
CA THR A 8 24.19 8.29 13.21
C THR A 8 22.66 8.27 13.34
N SER A 9 21.96 8.82 12.36
CA SER A 9 20.52 8.67 12.25
C SER A 9 20.25 7.19 12.06
N VAL A 10 19.59 6.55 13.02
CA VAL A 10 18.97 5.23 12.81
C VAL A 10 17.94 5.44 11.70
N SER A 11 18.23 4.94 10.51
CA SER A 11 17.34 5.06 9.38
C SER A 11 16.28 3.98 9.52
N THR A 12 15.03 4.38 9.65
CA THR A 12 13.86 3.48 9.75
C THR A 12 13.63 2.64 8.49
N PHE A 13 14.38 2.90 7.42
CA PHE A 13 14.32 2.18 6.15
C PHE A 13 15.72 1.76 5.66
N ASP A 14 16.66 1.51 6.56
CA ASP A 14 17.96 0.92 6.19
C ASP A 14 17.92 -0.62 6.12
N ARG A 15 19.07 -1.20 5.77
CA ARG A 15 19.26 -2.65 5.63
C ARG A 15 18.86 -3.41 6.89
N ALA A 16 19.19 -2.91 8.08
CA ALA A 16 18.86 -3.60 9.33
C ALA A 16 17.35 -3.56 9.57
N ALA A 17 16.73 -2.39 9.41
CA ALA A 17 15.28 -2.23 9.50
C ALA A 17 14.53 -3.08 8.45
N PHE A 18 15.08 -3.24 7.25
CA PHE A 18 14.52 -4.10 6.22
C PHE A 18 14.55 -5.59 6.58
N GLU A 19 15.66 -6.10 7.12
CA GLU A 19 15.72 -7.50 7.55
C GLU A 19 14.79 -7.77 8.74
N ASP A 20 14.70 -6.84 9.71
CA ASP A 20 13.74 -6.92 10.81
C ASP A 20 12.29 -6.89 10.30
N PHE A 21 12.01 -6.01 9.33
CA PHE A 21 10.72 -5.93 8.66
C PHE A 21 10.37 -7.26 7.97
N LEU A 22 11.27 -7.84 7.17
CA LEU A 22 11.03 -9.12 6.51
C LEU A 22 10.83 -10.26 7.51
N ALA A 23 11.62 -10.31 8.58
CA ALA A 23 11.53 -11.35 9.61
C ALA A 23 10.20 -11.32 10.38
N SER A 24 9.54 -10.16 10.44
CA SER A 24 8.24 -9.99 11.10
C SER A 24 7.04 -10.49 10.29
N ARG A 25 7.25 -10.90 9.03
CA ARG A 25 6.16 -11.18 8.07
C ARG A 25 6.04 -12.66 7.75
N ASP A 26 4.80 -13.10 7.59
CA ASP A 26 4.45 -14.42 7.06
C ASP A 26 3.95 -14.21 5.63
N GLU A 27 4.83 -14.37 4.63
CA GLU A 27 4.54 -14.10 3.22
C GLU A 27 5.13 -15.22 2.33
N PRO A 28 4.56 -15.46 1.13
CA PRO A 28 5.12 -16.42 0.19
C PRO A 28 6.53 -16.03 -0.27
N ASP A 29 7.40 -17.03 -0.52
CA ASP A 29 8.80 -16.82 -0.93
C ASP A 29 8.97 -15.83 -2.11
N TRP A 30 8.06 -15.87 -3.08
CA TRP A 30 8.13 -14.99 -4.25
C TRP A 30 7.94 -13.50 -3.90
N VAL A 31 7.17 -13.20 -2.84
CA VAL A 31 7.01 -11.84 -2.32
C VAL A 31 8.29 -11.41 -1.62
N THR A 32 8.82 -12.27 -0.75
CA THR A 32 10.08 -11.99 -0.03
C THR A 32 11.23 -11.73 -1.01
N GLU A 33 11.36 -12.54 -2.05
CA GLU A 33 12.37 -12.35 -3.10
C GLU A 33 12.15 -11.02 -3.85
N SER A 34 10.91 -10.72 -4.24
CA SER A 34 10.57 -9.45 -4.90
C SER A 34 10.94 -8.23 -4.04
N ARG A 35 10.64 -8.28 -2.74
CA ARG A 35 11.01 -7.21 -1.78
C ARG A 35 12.52 -7.04 -1.67
N ARG A 36 13.30 -8.13 -1.66
CA ARG A 36 14.76 -8.07 -1.60
C ARG A 36 15.34 -7.37 -2.83
N ILE A 37 14.86 -7.74 -4.02
CA ILE A 37 15.23 -7.08 -5.29
C ILE A 37 14.85 -5.60 -5.24
N ALA A 38 13.64 -5.28 -4.79
CA ALA A 38 13.16 -3.91 -4.66
C ALA A 38 14.00 -3.07 -3.69
N PHE A 39 14.41 -3.66 -2.56
CA PHE A 39 15.22 -2.96 -1.57
C PHE A 39 16.64 -2.68 -2.10
N ASP A 40 17.25 -3.61 -2.84
CA ASP A 40 18.54 -3.37 -3.48
C ASP A 40 18.44 -2.25 -4.53
N LEU A 41 17.35 -2.21 -5.30
CA LEU A 41 17.04 -1.10 -6.21
C LEU A 41 16.85 0.22 -5.46
N PHE A 42 16.21 0.18 -4.29
CA PHE A 42 15.99 1.35 -3.46
C PHE A 42 17.33 1.92 -2.96
N GLU A 43 18.22 1.10 -2.41
CA GLU A 43 19.57 1.52 -2.00
C GLU A 43 20.35 2.12 -3.18
N GLN A 44 20.37 1.44 -4.32
CA GLN A 44 21.04 1.92 -5.52
C GLN A 44 20.51 3.30 -5.97
N LYS A 45 19.19 3.51 -5.92
CA LYS A 45 18.56 4.76 -6.34
C LYS A 45 18.74 5.89 -5.32
N LEU A 46 18.96 5.58 -4.05
CA LEU A 46 19.29 6.58 -3.02
C LEU A 46 20.66 7.20 -3.25
N ASP A 47 21.62 6.42 -3.77
CA ASP A 47 22.98 6.89 -4.09
C ASP A 47 23.02 7.86 -5.27
N ALA A 48 22.02 7.80 -6.15
CA ALA A 48 21.86 8.76 -7.24
C ALA A 48 21.19 10.05 -6.74
N PRO A 49 21.60 11.25 -7.21
CA PRO A 49 20.83 12.47 -6.96
C PRO A 49 19.46 12.40 -7.66
N LEU A 50 18.47 13.09 -7.10
CA LEU A 50 17.18 13.32 -7.77
C LEU A 50 17.38 14.17 -9.03
N ASP A 51 16.57 13.95 -10.06
CA ASP A 51 16.58 14.79 -11.27
C ASP A 51 16.21 16.24 -10.89
N PRO A 52 17.12 17.22 -11.11
CA PRO A 52 16.85 18.60 -10.73
C PRO A 52 15.65 19.24 -11.46
N GLU A 53 15.32 18.80 -12.68
CA GLU A 53 14.21 19.37 -13.46
C GLU A 53 12.86 18.79 -13.00
N GLU A 54 12.78 17.48 -12.75
CA GLU A 54 11.58 16.86 -12.18
C GLU A 54 11.27 17.42 -10.77
N TRP A 55 12.32 17.65 -9.97
CA TRP A 55 12.18 18.05 -8.56
C TRP A 55 12.29 19.54 -8.31
N LYS A 56 12.40 20.37 -9.36
CA LYS A 56 12.59 21.82 -9.27
C LYS A 56 11.57 22.56 -8.40
N ARG A 57 10.33 22.07 -8.37
CA ARG A 57 9.20 22.67 -7.64
C ARG A 57 8.85 21.94 -6.35
N VAL A 58 9.56 20.86 -6.03
CA VAL A 58 9.29 20.03 -4.86
C VAL A 58 10.33 20.34 -3.78
N PRO A 59 9.94 20.85 -2.60
CA PRO A 59 10.88 21.17 -1.53
C PRO A 59 11.40 19.89 -0.87
N THR A 60 12.44 19.28 -1.45
CA THR A 60 13.08 18.06 -0.92
C THR A 60 13.78 18.30 0.42
N ARG A 61 14.22 19.54 0.69
CA ARG A 61 14.86 19.91 1.97
C ARG A 61 13.93 19.82 3.17
N THR A 62 12.62 19.74 3.02
CA THR A 62 11.69 19.53 4.15
C THR A 62 11.27 18.07 4.30
N PHE A 63 11.53 17.24 3.29
CA PHE A 63 11.27 15.81 3.34
C PHE A 63 12.32 15.12 4.21
N ARG A 64 11.88 14.45 5.28
CA ARG A 64 12.71 13.80 6.30
C ARG A 64 12.15 12.40 6.57
N PRO A 65 12.37 11.44 5.66
CA PRO A 65 11.80 10.09 5.77
C PRO A 65 12.24 9.36 7.05
N GLU A 66 13.40 9.68 7.60
CA GLU A 66 13.93 9.13 8.84
C GLU A 66 13.10 9.47 10.10
N ARG A 67 12.14 10.40 9.99
CA ARG A 67 11.20 10.73 11.07
C ARG A 67 9.99 9.80 11.11
N PHE A 68 9.82 8.94 10.11
CA PHE A 68 8.67 8.07 9.97
C PHE A 68 9.09 6.61 10.03
N ALA A 69 8.24 5.76 10.61
CA ALA A 69 8.48 4.32 10.72
C ALA A 69 7.21 3.54 10.42
N ILE A 70 7.38 2.29 9.98
CA ILE A 70 6.26 1.34 9.88
C ILE A 70 5.82 0.97 11.30
N SER A 71 4.53 1.05 11.58
CA SER A 71 3.99 0.67 12.88
C SER A 71 4.14 -0.84 13.11
N MET A 72 4.65 -1.20 14.29
CA MET A 72 4.81 -2.60 14.73
C MET A 72 3.79 -2.99 15.81
N THR A 73 2.90 -2.08 16.23
CA THR A 73 1.95 -2.29 17.32
C THR A 73 0.53 -2.44 16.81
N ASP A 74 -0.27 -3.29 17.47
CA ASP A 74 -1.66 -3.63 17.10
C ASP A 74 -2.72 -2.66 17.61
N GLU A 75 -2.38 -1.73 18.51
CA GLU A 75 -3.36 -0.85 19.13
C GLU A 75 -3.60 0.41 18.28
N ALA A 76 -4.74 0.46 17.61
CA ALA A 76 -5.29 1.69 17.07
C ALA A 76 -6.80 1.77 17.37
N ASP A 77 -7.18 2.46 18.45
CA ASP A 77 -8.57 2.93 18.64
C ASP A 77 -8.71 4.27 17.90
N ALA A 78 -8.69 4.19 16.57
CA ALA A 78 -8.73 5.37 15.71
C ALA A 78 -10.15 5.57 15.17
N ARG A 79 -10.66 6.79 15.30
CA ARG A 79 -11.91 7.21 14.67
C ARG A 79 -11.61 8.19 13.56
N PHE A 80 -11.95 7.81 12.34
CA PHE A 80 -11.82 8.67 11.17
C PHE A 80 -13.16 9.33 10.86
N ALA A 81 -13.14 10.64 10.66
CA ALA A 81 -14.26 11.35 10.06
C ALA A 81 -14.23 11.10 8.55
N THR A 82 -14.77 9.95 8.11
CA THR A 82 -14.77 9.59 6.69
C THR A 82 -15.90 10.30 5.94
N LEU A 83 -15.68 10.62 4.67
CA LEU A 83 -16.67 11.24 3.81
C LEU A 83 -17.83 10.30 3.49
N MET A 84 -17.60 8.98 3.61
CA MET A 84 -18.46 7.93 3.09
C MET A 84 -19.23 7.11 4.14
N HIS A 85 -19.01 7.33 5.45
CA HIS A 85 -19.59 6.52 6.54
C HIS A 85 -21.11 6.29 6.43
N ASP A 86 -21.86 7.23 5.83
CA ASP A 86 -23.32 7.17 5.68
C ASP A 86 -23.79 7.48 4.24
N ARG A 87 -22.94 7.30 3.23
CA ARG A 87 -23.23 7.74 1.85
C ARG A 87 -23.69 6.63 0.91
N ALA A 88 -23.44 5.37 1.24
CA ALA A 88 -23.85 4.22 0.44
C ALA A 88 -23.92 2.95 1.29
N GLU A 89 -24.71 1.98 0.83
CA GLU A 89 -24.59 0.59 1.27
C GLU A 89 -23.45 -0.06 0.46
N PHE A 90 -22.38 -0.46 1.15
CA PHE A 90 -21.24 -1.11 0.51
C PHE A 90 -21.41 -2.63 0.53
N GLY A 91 -21.14 -3.27 -0.61
CA GLY A 91 -21.12 -4.74 -0.69
C GLY A 91 -19.80 -5.36 -0.25
N GLY A 92 -18.85 -4.54 0.23
CA GLY A 92 -17.62 -4.98 0.88
C GLY A 92 -16.85 -3.77 1.41
N ILE A 93 -16.18 -3.95 2.54
CA ILE A 93 -15.36 -2.92 3.18
C ILE A 93 -14.04 -3.53 3.63
N VAL A 94 -12.94 -2.85 3.31
CA VAL A 94 -11.63 -3.08 3.92
C VAL A 94 -11.11 -1.77 4.51
N SER A 95 -10.54 -1.83 5.72
CA SER A 95 -9.86 -0.71 6.36
C SER A 95 -8.49 -1.13 6.85
N HIS A 96 -7.55 -0.22 6.67
CA HIS A 96 -6.21 -0.29 7.21
C HIS A 96 -5.97 0.90 8.12
N ILE A 97 -5.35 0.68 9.27
CA ILE A 97 -4.91 1.73 10.18
C ILE A 97 -3.42 1.53 10.40
N ASP A 98 -2.63 2.57 10.12
CA ASP A 98 -1.18 2.55 10.30
C ASP A 98 -0.49 1.36 9.57
N GLY A 99 -0.95 1.06 8.36
CA GLY A 99 -0.44 -0.03 7.53
C GLY A 99 -0.88 -1.44 7.94
N ARG A 100 -1.84 -1.58 8.87
CA ARG A 100 -2.37 -2.88 9.34
C ARG A 100 -3.86 -3.00 9.08
N ARG A 101 -4.32 -4.20 8.73
CA ARG A 101 -5.76 -4.48 8.52
C ARG A 101 -6.54 -4.34 9.83
N ASP A 102 -7.50 -3.43 9.84
CA ASP A 102 -8.47 -3.23 10.93
C ASP A 102 -9.75 -4.03 10.67
N ARG A 103 -10.38 -3.83 9.51
CA ARG A 103 -11.61 -4.53 9.11
C ARG A 103 -11.48 -5.06 7.69
N SER A 104 -12.07 -6.22 7.45
CA SER A 104 -12.25 -6.77 6.10
C SER A 104 -13.56 -7.56 6.06
N ASN A 105 -14.42 -7.25 5.10
CA ASN A 105 -15.62 -8.03 4.81
C ASN A 105 -16.02 -7.88 3.35
N LEU A 106 -16.70 -8.91 2.85
CA LEU A 106 -17.26 -8.97 1.51
C LEU A 106 -18.62 -9.65 1.59
N ASP A 107 -19.60 -9.14 0.86
CA ASP A 107 -20.91 -9.78 0.72
C ASP A 107 -20.71 -11.21 0.18
N PRO A 108 -21.25 -12.24 0.85
CA PRO A 108 -21.15 -13.62 0.40
C PRO A 108 -21.62 -13.84 -1.04
N LYS A 109 -22.50 -13.00 -1.59
CA LYS A 109 -22.93 -13.08 -2.99
C LYS A 109 -21.77 -12.81 -3.96
N PHE A 110 -20.89 -11.86 -3.65
CA PHE A 110 -19.73 -11.52 -4.47
C PHE A 110 -18.63 -12.56 -4.33
N ALA A 111 -18.38 -13.03 -3.10
CA ALA A 111 -17.44 -14.14 -2.88
C ALA A 111 -17.84 -15.40 -3.67
N LYS A 112 -19.14 -15.74 -3.68
CA LYS A 112 -19.68 -16.87 -4.49
C LYS A 112 -19.54 -16.66 -6.01
N ALA A 113 -19.49 -15.41 -6.46
CA ALA A 113 -19.24 -15.07 -7.86
C ALA A 113 -17.74 -15.11 -8.23
N GLY A 114 -16.85 -15.42 -7.27
CA GLY A 114 -15.40 -15.50 -7.47
C GLY A 114 -14.68 -14.17 -7.33
N VAL A 115 -15.34 -13.14 -6.81
CA VAL A 115 -14.70 -11.85 -6.51
C VAL A 115 -13.77 -12.02 -5.31
N LEU A 116 -12.55 -11.51 -5.43
CA LEU A 116 -11.63 -11.37 -4.30
C LEU A 116 -11.58 -9.90 -3.91
N PHE A 117 -11.95 -9.60 -2.66
CA PHE A 117 -11.87 -8.25 -2.12
C PHE A 117 -11.47 -8.29 -0.65
N GLY A 118 -10.43 -7.54 -0.28
CA GLY A 118 -9.94 -7.52 1.08
C GLY A 118 -8.46 -7.13 1.19
N ASP A 119 -7.85 -7.53 2.30
CA ASP A 119 -6.45 -7.24 2.62
C ASP A 119 -5.47 -7.94 1.66
N LEU A 120 -4.50 -7.17 1.17
CA LEU A 120 -3.52 -7.62 0.20
C LEU A 120 -2.65 -8.77 0.73
N ALA A 121 -2.14 -8.68 1.97
CA ALA A 121 -1.26 -9.71 2.51
C ALA A 121 -2.00 -11.03 2.72
N GLU A 122 -3.26 -10.98 3.19
CA GLU A 122 -4.13 -12.14 3.31
C GLU A 122 -4.42 -12.79 1.95
N LEU A 123 -4.88 -12.00 0.98
CA LEU A 123 -5.27 -12.52 -0.34
C LEU A 123 -4.08 -13.01 -1.16
N ILE A 124 -2.87 -12.46 -1.00
CA ILE A 124 -1.66 -12.98 -1.63
C ILE A 124 -1.30 -14.39 -1.12
N ARG A 125 -1.45 -14.65 0.19
CA ARG A 125 -1.16 -15.98 0.75
C ARG A 125 -2.18 -17.01 0.25
N GLU A 126 -3.44 -16.62 0.17
CA GLU A 126 -4.54 -17.53 -0.17
C GLU A 126 -4.73 -17.73 -1.67
N HIS A 127 -4.46 -16.69 -2.47
CA HIS A 127 -4.71 -16.63 -3.92
C HIS A 127 -3.48 -16.20 -4.72
N GLY A 128 -2.28 -16.52 -4.21
CA GLY A 128 -1.02 -16.17 -4.85
C GLY A 128 -0.84 -16.76 -6.25
N ASP A 129 -1.52 -17.86 -6.56
CA ASP A 129 -1.58 -18.45 -7.90
C ASP A 129 -2.25 -17.54 -8.94
N VAL A 130 -3.24 -16.75 -8.51
CA VAL A 130 -3.92 -15.76 -9.34
C VAL A 130 -3.16 -14.43 -9.31
N LEU A 131 -2.87 -13.91 -8.11
CA LEU A 131 -2.43 -12.52 -7.93
C LEU A 131 -0.97 -12.26 -8.33
N ARG A 132 -0.10 -13.28 -8.27
CA ARG A 132 1.34 -13.13 -8.56
C ARG A 132 1.62 -12.58 -9.96
N ALA A 133 0.78 -12.89 -10.95
CA ALA A 133 0.97 -12.41 -12.32
C ALA A 133 0.70 -10.90 -12.48
N HIS A 134 0.07 -10.28 -11.48
CA HIS A 134 -0.45 -8.91 -11.56
C HIS A 134 0.28 -7.94 -10.64
N LEU A 135 0.66 -8.37 -9.44
CA LEU A 135 1.28 -7.50 -8.44
C LEU A 135 2.66 -7.00 -8.88
N MET A 136 2.78 -5.68 -9.06
CA MET A 136 3.98 -4.92 -9.43
C MET A 136 4.64 -5.41 -10.72
N THR A 137 3.84 -5.83 -11.71
CA THR A 137 4.35 -6.38 -12.98
C THR A 137 4.19 -5.46 -14.17
N ARG A 138 3.14 -4.62 -14.20
CA ARG A 138 2.78 -3.84 -15.40
C ARG A 138 2.51 -2.38 -15.12
N ALA A 139 1.69 -2.07 -14.12
CA ALA A 139 1.25 -0.71 -13.87
C ALA A 139 2.27 0.04 -13.01
N VAL A 140 2.82 -0.61 -11.99
CA VAL A 140 3.90 -0.08 -11.16
C VAL A 140 5.10 -1.04 -11.22
N SER A 141 6.30 -0.50 -11.46
CA SER A 141 7.56 -1.24 -11.44
C SER A 141 8.43 -0.73 -10.30
N ALA A 142 9.05 -1.64 -9.55
CA ALA A 142 10.03 -1.27 -8.52
C ALA A 142 11.22 -0.47 -9.10
N ASP A 143 11.54 -0.61 -10.39
CA ASP A 143 12.65 0.12 -11.00
C ASP A 143 12.28 1.53 -11.51
N ALA A 144 11.00 1.93 -11.45
CA ALA A 144 10.54 3.17 -12.08
C ALA A 144 11.23 4.40 -11.49
N ASP A 145 11.27 4.49 -10.16
CA ASP A 145 11.89 5.58 -9.42
C ASP A 145 12.20 5.14 -7.97
N ARG A 146 12.78 6.03 -7.16
CA ARG A 146 13.18 5.69 -5.79
C ARG A 146 12.01 5.45 -4.84
N PHE A 147 10.88 6.12 -5.05
CA PHE A 147 9.66 5.96 -4.24
C PHE A 147 8.93 4.67 -4.63
N SER A 148 8.92 4.34 -5.93
CA SER A 148 8.44 3.04 -6.41
C SER A 148 9.26 1.87 -5.84
N ALA A 149 10.60 1.99 -5.81
CA ALA A 149 11.49 0.99 -5.18
C ALA A 149 11.27 0.90 -3.66
N TRP A 150 11.15 2.05 -2.98
CA TRP A 150 10.87 2.13 -1.55
C TRP A 150 9.53 1.46 -1.19
N HIS A 151 8.48 1.82 -1.92
CA HIS A 151 7.16 1.20 -1.81
C HIS A 151 7.23 -0.31 -2.02
N ALA A 152 7.85 -0.76 -3.11
CA ALA A 152 7.98 -2.17 -3.45
C ALA A 152 8.67 -2.99 -2.34
N ALA A 153 9.69 -2.41 -1.68
CA ALA A 153 10.39 -3.06 -0.59
C ALA A 153 9.55 -3.15 0.69
N PHE A 154 8.80 -2.10 1.02
CA PHE A 154 8.24 -1.89 2.36
C PHE A 154 6.71 -1.81 2.44
N TRP A 155 5.99 -2.09 1.34
CA TRP A 155 4.52 -2.03 1.36
C TRP A 155 3.92 -2.85 2.49
N THR A 156 2.91 -2.28 3.13
CA THR A 156 2.17 -2.80 4.29
C THR A 156 0.69 -2.53 4.07
N GLY A 157 -0.19 -3.37 4.62
CA GLY A 157 -1.61 -3.28 4.34
C GLY A 157 -1.90 -3.36 2.84
N GLY A 158 -2.91 -2.61 2.40
CA GLY A 158 -3.31 -2.54 1.00
C GLY A 158 -4.51 -3.41 0.66
N THR A 159 -5.10 -3.12 -0.50
CA THR A 159 -6.40 -3.65 -0.93
C THR A 159 -6.26 -4.42 -2.23
N VAL A 160 -6.85 -5.61 -2.31
CA VAL A 160 -7.06 -6.31 -3.59
C VAL A 160 -8.51 -6.20 -3.98
N LEU A 161 -8.75 -5.95 -5.26
CA LEU A 161 -10.03 -6.18 -5.93
C LEU A 161 -9.78 -6.98 -7.20
N TYR A 162 -10.11 -8.27 -7.20
CA TYR A 162 -10.14 -9.10 -8.40
C TYR A 162 -11.59 -9.44 -8.74
N VAL A 163 -12.00 -9.14 -9.97
CA VAL A 163 -13.34 -9.42 -10.48
C VAL A 163 -13.24 -10.33 -11.70
N PRO A 164 -13.81 -11.55 -11.66
CA PRO A 164 -13.75 -12.50 -12.77
C PRO A 164 -14.44 -12.01 -14.03
N ARG A 165 -14.11 -12.67 -15.14
CA ARG A 165 -14.65 -12.36 -16.47
C ARG A 165 -16.17 -12.31 -16.48
N GLY A 166 -16.72 -11.20 -16.95
CA GLY A 166 -18.17 -10.99 -17.10
C GLY A 166 -18.96 -10.84 -15.80
N VAL A 167 -18.28 -10.76 -14.64
CA VAL A 167 -18.95 -10.52 -13.36
C VAL A 167 -19.19 -9.02 -13.17
N GLU A 168 -20.42 -8.65 -12.83
CA GLU A 168 -20.84 -7.28 -12.55
C GLU A 168 -21.27 -7.17 -11.09
N LEU A 169 -20.64 -6.26 -10.35
CA LEU A 169 -21.03 -5.92 -8.99
C LEU A 169 -22.15 -4.88 -9.02
N ASP A 170 -23.22 -5.16 -8.28
CA ASP A 170 -24.42 -4.33 -8.16
C ASP A 170 -24.35 -3.34 -6.98
N ALA A 171 -23.25 -3.37 -6.20
CA ALA A 171 -22.99 -2.49 -5.06
C ALA A 171 -21.52 -2.07 -5.04
N PRO A 172 -21.21 -0.84 -4.60
CA PRO A 172 -19.85 -0.36 -4.51
C PRO A 172 -19.07 -1.07 -3.38
N LEU A 173 -17.75 -1.07 -3.52
CA LEU A 173 -16.80 -1.52 -2.52
C LEU A 173 -16.07 -0.31 -1.91
N TYR A 174 -15.64 -0.41 -0.65
CA TYR A 174 -14.97 0.67 0.06
C TYR A 174 -13.64 0.24 0.69
N SER A 175 -12.60 1.03 0.44
CA SER A 175 -11.24 0.88 0.96
C SER A 175 -10.90 2.13 1.77
N LEU A 176 -10.56 1.98 3.05
CA LEU A 176 -10.11 3.08 3.91
C LEU A 176 -8.65 2.85 4.32
N ILE A 177 -7.80 3.83 4.05
CA ILE A 177 -6.40 3.87 4.51
C ILE A 177 -6.28 4.98 5.55
N GLY A 178 -6.16 4.60 6.81
CA GLY A 178 -6.11 5.48 7.97
C GLY A 178 -4.70 5.64 8.52
N LEU A 179 -4.30 6.88 8.82
CA LEU A 179 -3.13 7.17 9.65
C LEU A 179 -3.59 7.73 10.99
N CYS A 180 -3.23 7.05 12.08
CA CYS A 180 -3.61 7.41 13.43
C CYS A 180 -2.44 7.95 14.25
N ASN A 181 -1.29 7.28 14.21
CA ASN A 181 -0.18 7.61 15.09
C ASN A 181 0.84 8.56 14.44
N ALA A 182 1.36 9.51 15.23
CA ALA A 182 2.37 10.45 14.79
C ALA A 182 3.67 9.72 14.40
N GLY A 183 4.27 10.12 13.27
CA GLY A 183 5.50 9.50 12.77
C GLY A 183 5.27 8.12 12.16
N THR A 184 4.04 7.71 11.89
CA THR A 184 3.77 6.47 11.14
C THR A 184 3.95 6.69 9.64
N ALA A 185 4.55 5.70 8.98
CA ALA A 185 4.56 5.55 7.54
C ALA A 185 3.54 4.49 7.11
N ASP A 186 2.64 4.87 6.20
CA ASP A 186 1.78 3.96 5.46
C ASP A 186 2.36 3.76 4.05
N LEU A 187 2.45 2.50 3.64
CA LEU A 187 2.91 2.12 2.30
C LEU A 187 1.87 1.21 1.64
N SER A 188 0.57 1.54 1.80
CA SER A 188 -0.54 0.75 1.28
C SER A 188 -0.46 0.57 -0.24
N HIS A 189 -0.74 -0.64 -0.69
CA HIS A 189 -0.76 -1.00 -2.11
C HIS A 189 -2.16 -1.46 -2.52
N THR A 190 -2.75 -0.79 -3.51
CA THR A 190 -4.08 -1.16 -4.03
C THR A 190 -3.95 -1.80 -5.40
N LEU A 191 -4.34 -3.08 -5.51
CA LEU A 191 -4.31 -3.88 -6.73
C LEU A 191 -5.73 -4.18 -7.20
N VAL A 192 -6.15 -3.54 -8.29
CA VAL A 192 -7.44 -3.78 -8.95
C VAL A 192 -7.24 -4.51 -10.26
N ILE A 193 -7.93 -5.64 -10.42
CA ILE A 193 -7.90 -6.50 -11.59
C ILE A 193 -9.36 -6.76 -12.00
N LEU A 194 -9.74 -6.19 -13.13
CA LEU A 194 -11.05 -6.44 -13.76
C LEU A 194 -10.82 -7.24 -15.03
N GLU A 195 -11.19 -8.52 -14.99
CA GLU A 195 -11.16 -9.39 -16.15
C GLU A 195 -12.13 -8.92 -17.25
N ALA A 196 -11.99 -9.48 -18.46
CA ALA A 196 -12.75 -9.01 -19.61
C ALA A 196 -14.27 -8.95 -19.34
N GLY A 197 -14.92 -7.84 -19.67
CA GLY A 197 -16.35 -7.63 -19.45
C GLY A 197 -16.79 -7.53 -17.98
N ALA A 198 -15.87 -7.47 -17.02
CA ALA A 198 -16.20 -7.30 -15.61
C ALA A 198 -16.57 -5.84 -15.28
N SER A 199 -17.37 -5.62 -14.24
CA SER A 199 -17.75 -4.27 -13.81
C SER A 199 -17.78 -4.15 -12.29
N ALA A 200 -17.15 -3.12 -11.75
CA ALA A 200 -17.17 -2.81 -10.32
C ALA A 200 -17.07 -1.30 -10.08
N THR A 201 -17.36 -0.88 -8.85
CA THR A 201 -17.11 0.49 -8.38
C THR A 201 -16.37 0.39 -7.06
N LEU A 202 -15.18 0.99 -6.99
CA LEU A 202 -14.36 1.04 -5.79
C LEU A 202 -14.22 2.49 -5.32
N LEU A 203 -14.54 2.74 -4.06
CA LEU A 203 -14.25 3.99 -3.39
C LEU A 203 -13.05 3.76 -2.47
N GLU A 204 -11.97 4.47 -2.73
CA GLU A 204 -10.80 4.49 -1.86
C GLU A 204 -10.66 5.84 -1.19
N GLU A 205 -10.47 5.83 0.12
CA GLU A 205 -10.33 7.03 0.93
C GLU A 205 -9.08 6.92 1.81
N THR A 206 -8.30 8.00 1.86
CA THR A 206 -7.20 8.13 2.81
C THR A 206 -7.55 9.19 3.85
N ALA A 207 -7.41 8.87 5.13
CA ALA A 207 -7.81 9.74 6.22
C ALA A 207 -6.75 9.81 7.34
N SER A 208 -6.63 10.97 7.97
CA SER A 208 -5.84 11.14 9.20
C SER A 208 -6.80 11.24 10.38
N ALA A 209 -6.46 10.57 11.50
CA ALA A 209 -7.28 10.62 12.71
C ALA A 209 -7.24 12.01 13.36
N THR A 210 -6.09 12.69 13.27
CA THR A 210 -5.87 14.05 13.75
C THR A 210 -5.25 14.91 12.63
N PRO A 211 -5.52 16.23 12.61
CA PRO A 211 -4.88 17.14 11.67
C PRO A 211 -3.47 17.57 12.10
N GLU A 212 -3.06 17.33 13.35
CA GLU A 212 -1.78 17.80 13.89
C GLU A 212 -0.62 16.80 13.71
N ASP A 213 -0.92 15.50 13.71
CA ASP A 213 0.13 14.48 13.73
C ASP A 213 0.71 14.25 12.34
N PRO A 214 2.04 14.38 12.16
CA PRO A 214 2.66 14.15 10.88
C PRO A 214 2.65 12.65 10.55
N GLY A 215 2.14 12.31 9.38
CA GLY A 215 2.24 10.97 8.78
C GLY A 215 2.96 11.01 7.43
N LEU A 216 3.44 9.85 7.00
CA LEU A 216 4.00 9.65 5.67
C LEU A 216 3.17 8.63 4.93
N HIS A 217 2.77 8.94 3.69
CA HIS A 217 2.13 7.98 2.80
C HIS A 217 2.99 7.80 1.55
N VAL A 218 3.41 6.57 1.29
CA VAL A 218 4.12 6.15 0.07
C VAL A 218 3.34 4.99 -0.54
N GLY A 219 2.14 5.27 -1.03
CA GLY A 219 1.25 4.28 -1.62
C GLY A 219 1.47 4.03 -3.11
N ALA A 220 0.92 2.92 -3.59
CA ALA A 220 0.83 2.62 -5.02
C ALA A 220 -0.54 2.05 -5.37
N VAL A 221 -1.01 2.34 -6.58
CA VAL A 221 -2.28 1.86 -7.09
C VAL A 221 -2.08 1.27 -8.49
N GLU A 222 -2.47 0.01 -8.67
CA GLU A 222 -2.44 -0.71 -9.93
C GLU A 222 -3.88 -0.99 -10.41
N LEU A 223 -4.25 -0.41 -11.55
CA LEU A 223 -5.57 -0.61 -12.16
C LEU A 223 -5.43 -1.40 -13.47
N LEU A 224 -5.65 -2.70 -13.42
CA LEU A 224 -5.57 -3.62 -14.54
C LEU A 224 -6.98 -3.91 -15.08
N VAL A 225 -7.45 -3.05 -15.99
CA VAL A 225 -8.80 -3.12 -16.58
C VAL A 225 -8.75 -3.76 -17.96
N HIS A 226 -9.28 -4.98 -18.09
CA HIS A 226 -9.25 -5.75 -19.34
C HIS A 226 -10.34 -5.31 -20.34
N GLN A 227 -10.29 -5.91 -21.53
CA GLN A 227 -11.19 -5.56 -22.64
C GLN A 227 -12.67 -5.60 -22.23
N GLY A 228 -13.37 -4.49 -22.46
CA GLY A 228 -14.79 -4.36 -22.18
C GLY A 228 -15.15 -4.28 -20.70
N ALA A 229 -14.17 -4.26 -19.80
CA ALA A 229 -14.40 -4.09 -18.37
C ALA A 229 -14.58 -2.62 -17.98
N ARG A 230 -15.16 -2.37 -16.81
CA ARG A 230 -15.46 -1.03 -16.27
C ARG A 230 -15.13 -0.96 -14.79
N LEU A 231 -14.36 0.06 -14.42
CA LEU A 231 -14.14 0.50 -13.03
C LEU A 231 -14.78 1.88 -12.84
#